data_AF-A0A961PJ48-F1
#
_entry.id   AF-A0A961PJ48-F1
#
_cell.length_a   1.000
_cell.length_b   1.000
_cell.length_c   1.000
_cell.angle_alpha   90.00
_cell.angle_beta   90.00
_cell.angle_gamma   90.00
#
_symmetry.space_group_name_H-M   'P 1'
#
loop_
_entity.id
_entity.type
_entity.pdbx_description
1 polymer ?
#
loop_
_entity_poly.entity_id
_entity_poly.type
_entity_poly.pdbx_seq_one_letter_code
_entity_poly.pdbx_strand_id
1 'polypeptide(L)'
;MAGSPLLEELNERSREVFRRLVEAYLDTGEPVGSRTLTRAMTEKVSAATVRNVMQDLELMGLLNAPHVSAGRVPTQTGLRMFVDGFLEVTDLTQDDRAKIDATLTSNSADVAGLMDRVGAALSGITSGASLVLTPKHDEAPVSHIEFVPLGSDRAMAVIVFADGHVENRLFAPPPGQTPSSMREAANFVNAVAEGRSIGELREAIGREIEARRAELDGLAQAMIDAGQALWSGGGSSEGDSHDRLIVRGRANLIEAGGEPADVERIRQLFDDLE
;
A
#
# COMPACT_ATOMS: atom_id res chain seq x y z
N MET A 1 26.24 -26.99 12.36
CA MET A 1 26.77 -26.31 13.55
C MET A 1 28.27 -26.45 13.52
N ALA A 2 28.99 -25.41 13.10
CA ALA A 2 30.44 -25.37 13.25
C ALA A 2 30.69 -24.83 14.65
N GLY A 3 31.27 -25.64 15.55
CA GLY A 3 31.67 -25.16 16.86
C GLY A 3 32.62 -23.97 16.69
N SER A 4 32.43 -22.91 17.47
CA SER A 4 33.34 -21.76 17.42
C SER A 4 34.77 -22.26 17.71
N PRO A 5 35.77 -21.95 16.87
CA PRO A 5 37.14 -22.47 17.04
C PRO A 5 37.76 -22.14 18.42
N LEU A 6 37.29 -21.06 19.05
CA LEU A 6 37.65 -20.67 20.42
C LEU A 6 37.23 -21.68 21.50
N LEU A 7 36.18 -22.49 21.28
CA LEU A 7 35.72 -23.50 22.25
C LEU A 7 36.66 -24.71 22.33
N GLU A 8 37.31 -25.03 21.21
CA GLU A 8 38.27 -26.14 21.13
C GLU A 8 39.57 -25.81 21.86
N GLU A 9 39.95 -24.53 21.93
CA GLU A 9 41.14 -24.03 22.65
C GLU A 9 40.95 -24.01 24.17
N LEU A 10 39.71 -24.00 24.68
CA LEU A 10 39.43 -24.05 26.10
C LEU A 10 39.54 -25.48 26.64
N ASN A 11 40.24 -25.65 27.77
CA ASN A 11 40.15 -26.89 28.53
C ASN A 11 38.77 -27.02 29.21
N GLU A 12 38.44 -28.24 29.64
CA GLU A 12 37.13 -28.55 30.24
C GLU A 12 36.76 -27.67 31.43
N ARG A 13 37.75 -27.33 32.27
CA ARG A 13 37.54 -26.46 33.42
C ARG A 13 37.25 -25.03 33.01
N SER A 14 37.98 -24.49 32.03
CA SER A 14 37.76 -23.15 31.50
C SER A 14 36.37 -23.05 30.85
N ARG A 15 35.92 -24.09 30.15
CA ARG A 15 34.56 -24.18 29.61
C ARG A 15 33.50 -24.17 30.72
N GLU A 16 33.67 -24.97 31.76
CA GLU A 16 32.72 -24.99 32.88
C GLU A 16 32.65 -23.65 33.61
N VAL A 17 33.81 -23.06 33.95
CA VAL A 17 33.90 -21.75 34.61
C VAL A 17 33.23 -20.67 33.77
N PHE A 18 33.51 -20.66 32.47
CA PHE A 18 32.93 -19.69 31.54
C PHE A 18 31.41 -19.86 31.42
N ARG A 19 30.92 -21.08 31.19
CA ARG A 19 29.49 -21.40 31.10
C ARG A 19 28.74 -20.95 32.35
N ARG A 20 29.23 -21.32 33.54
CA ARG A 20 28.61 -20.95 34.83
C ARG A 20 28.61 -19.46 35.08
N LEU A 21 29.66 -18.76 34.65
CA LEU A 21 29.75 -17.31 34.77
C LEU A 21 28.69 -16.64 33.90
N VAL A 22 28.57 -17.05 32.63
CA VAL A 22 27.58 -16.47 31.72
C VAL A 22 26.16 -16.77 32.20
N GLU A 23 25.87 -18.00 32.64
CA GLU A 23 24.58 -18.36 33.25
C GLU A 23 24.24 -17.45 34.44
N ALA A 24 25.16 -17.30 35.40
CA ALA A 24 24.94 -16.45 36.56
C ALA A 24 24.77 -14.96 36.20
N TYR A 25 25.50 -14.49 35.18
CA TYR A 25 25.36 -13.12 34.68
C TYR A 25 24.02 -12.90 33.96
N LEU A 26 23.54 -13.85 33.16
CA LEU A 26 22.24 -13.75 32.49
C LEU A 26 21.07 -13.77 33.48
N ASP A 27 21.21 -14.51 34.59
CA ASP A 27 20.19 -14.56 35.64
C ASP A 27 20.14 -13.28 36.49
N THR A 28 21.30 -12.66 36.78
CA THR A 28 21.38 -11.57 37.78
C THR A 28 21.72 -10.20 37.21
N GLY A 29 22.38 -10.14 36.05
CA GLY A 29 22.94 -8.92 35.48
C GLY A 29 24.19 -8.39 36.20
N GLU A 30 24.63 -9.04 37.28
CA GLU A 30 25.68 -8.55 38.16
C GLU A 30 27.06 -9.20 37.87
N PRO A 31 28.17 -8.48 38.09
CA PRO A 31 29.51 -9.05 37.99
C PRO A 31 29.71 -10.28 38.89
N VAL A 32 30.28 -11.35 38.31
CA VAL A 32 30.38 -12.65 38.98
C VAL A 32 31.77 -12.85 39.58
N GLY A 33 31.82 -13.17 40.87
CA GLY A 33 33.06 -13.43 41.61
C GLY A 33 33.45 -14.91 41.69
N SER A 34 34.75 -15.18 41.87
CA SER A 34 35.29 -16.56 41.93
C SER A 34 34.66 -17.41 43.04
N ARG A 35 34.35 -16.80 44.20
CA ARG A 35 33.69 -17.46 45.34
C ARG A 35 32.26 -17.90 45.03
N THR A 36 31.54 -17.11 44.23
CA THR A 36 30.18 -17.44 43.81
C THR A 36 30.22 -18.66 42.89
N LEU A 37 31.12 -18.64 41.91
CA LEU A 37 31.29 -19.76 40.97
C LEU A 37 31.72 -21.05 41.67
N THR A 38 32.64 -20.98 42.64
CA THR A 38 33.13 -22.20 43.33
C THR A 38 32.02 -23.01 44.00
N ARG A 39 30.92 -22.36 44.41
CA ARG A 39 29.77 -23.04 45.03
C ARG A 39 28.88 -23.77 44.00
N ALA A 40 28.93 -23.33 42.74
CA ALA A 40 28.12 -23.86 41.64
C ALA A 40 28.88 -24.84 40.72
N MET A 41 30.20 -25.01 40.96
CA MET A 41 31.04 -25.93 40.19
C MET A 41 30.84 -27.38 40.62
N THR A 42 30.93 -28.28 39.65
CA THR A 42 30.88 -29.73 39.87
C THR A 42 32.21 -30.24 40.43
N GLU A 43 33.34 -29.68 40.00
CA GLU A 43 34.66 -29.97 40.55
C GLU A 43 34.95 -29.14 41.82
N LYS A 44 35.52 -29.76 42.86
CA LYS A 44 35.95 -29.06 44.07
C LYS A 44 37.27 -28.32 43.83
N VAL A 45 37.20 -27.13 43.26
CA VAL A 45 38.34 -26.23 43.06
C VAL A 45 38.36 -25.09 44.08
N SER A 46 39.51 -24.44 44.25
CA SER A 46 39.62 -23.27 45.14
C SER A 46 39.18 -21.98 44.43
N ALA A 47 38.73 -20.99 45.20
CA ALA A 47 38.40 -19.66 44.65
C ALA A 47 39.61 -18.96 44.00
N ALA A 48 40.84 -19.32 44.39
CA ALA A 48 42.07 -18.84 43.75
C ALA A 48 42.26 -19.45 42.37
N THR A 49 42.01 -20.76 42.24
CA THR A 49 42.07 -21.47 40.95
C THR A 49 41.05 -20.90 39.95
N VAL A 50 39.81 -20.68 40.39
CA VAL A 50 38.77 -20.07 39.55
C VAL A 50 39.14 -18.63 39.16
N ARG A 51 39.78 -17.87 40.06
CA ARG A 51 40.27 -16.53 39.74
C ARG A 51 41.34 -16.54 38.64
N ASN A 52 42.26 -17.49 38.66
CA ASN A 52 43.27 -17.64 37.61
C ASN A 52 42.63 -18.01 36.26
N VAL A 53 41.70 -18.96 36.25
CA VAL A 53 40.97 -19.34 35.03
C VAL A 53 40.19 -18.15 34.46
N MET A 54 39.53 -17.36 35.31
CA MET A 54 38.83 -16.15 34.87
C MET A 54 39.80 -15.08 34.33
N GLN A 55 41.04 -15.03 34.82
CA GLN A 55 42.07 -14.13 34.30
C GLN A 55 42.54 -14.60 32.91
N ASP A 56 42.70 -15.90 32.70
CA ASP A 56 43.02 -16.46 31.38
C ASP A 56 41.90 -16.17 30.37
N LEU A 57 40.64 -16.35 30.78
CA LEU A 57 39.46 -16.03 29.95
C LEU A 57 39.34 -14.52 29.63
N GLU A 58 39.79 -13.65 30.54
CA GLU A 58 39.90 -12.21 30.29
C GLU A 58 41.01 -11.89 29.29
N LEU A 59 42.17 -12.54 29.39
CA LEU A 59 43.27 -12.40 28.42
C LEU A 59 42.88 -12.88 27.02
N MET A 60 42.00 -13.88 26.93
CA MET A 60 41.39 -14.34 25.67
C MET A 60 40.28 -13.40 25.15
N GLY A 61 39.94 -12.33 25.87
CA GLY A 61 38.91 -11.37 25.48
C GLY A 61 37.47 -11.85 25.66
N LEU A 62 37.24 -12.96 26.37
CA LEU A 62 35.91 -13.52 26.62
C LEU A 62 35.23 -12.90 27.85
N LEU A 63 36.02 -12.42 28.81
CA LEU A 63 35.57 -11.75 30.03
C LEU A 63 36.21 -10.37 30.16
N ASN A 64 35.58 -9.51 30.96
CA ASN A 64 36.13 -8.22 31.37
C ASN A 64 35.82 -7.95 32.86
N ALA A 65 36.52 -7.02 33.50
CA ALA A 65 36.10 -6.45 34.78
C ALA A 65 35.60 -5.01 34.61
N PRO A 66 34.42 -4.68 35.16
CA PRO A 66 34.03 -3.28 35.31
C PRO A 66 34.96 -2.53 36.29
N HIS A 67 35.39 -3.20 37.37
CA HIS A 67 36.37 -2.70 38.33
C HIS A 67 37.29 -3.83 38.84
N VAL A 68 38.49 -3.47 39.31
CA VAL A 68 39.54 -4.40 39.78
C VAL A 68 39.05 -5.39 40.85
N SER A 69 38.04 -5.02 41.64
CA SER A 69 37.46 -5.82 42.72
C SER A 69 36.07 -6.40 42.44
N ALA A 70 35.39 -5.99 41.36
CA ALA A 70 33.96 -6.23 41.19
C ALA A 70 33.61 -7.66 40.72
N GLY A 71 34.56 -8.48 40.31
CA GLY A 71 34.29 -9.75 39.63
C GLY A 71 34.40 -9.58 38.12
N ARG A 72 33.85 -10.52 37.35
CA ARG A 72 33.94 -10.54 35.88
C ARG A 72 32.57 -10.56 35.22
N VAL A 73 32.49 -9.93 34.06
CA VAL A 73 31.32 -9.92 33.17
C VAL A 73 31.73 -10.45 31.80
N PRO A 74 30.84 -11.14 31.07
CA PRO A 74 31.15 -11.59 29.72
C PRO A 74 31.24 -10.41 28.75
N THR A 75 32.17 -10.49 27.80
CA THR A 75 32.24 -9.55 26.68
C THR A 75 31.20 -9.91 25.63
N GLN A 76 31.02 -9.05 24.61
CA GLN A 76 30.20 -9.38 23.45
C GLN A 76 30.69 -10.66 22.75
N THR A 77 32.01 -10.83 22.60
CA THR A 77 32.62 -12.04 22.04
C THR A 77 32.36 -13.25 22.93
N GLY A 78 32.44 -13.08 24.26
CA GLY A 78 32.08 -14.13 25.21
C GLY A 78 30.62 -14.56 25.08
N LEU A 79 29.67 -13.62 25.10
CA LEU A 79 28.25 -13.93 24.94
C LEU A 79 27.96 -14.64 23.61
N ARG A 80 28.62 -14.22 22.51
CA ARG A 80 28.47 -14.90 21.22
C ARG A 80 28.98 -16.34 21.26
N MET A 81 30.17 -16.57 21.83
CA MET A 81 30.72 -17.91 22.03
C MET A 81 29.80 -18.78 22.90
N PHE A 82 29.18 -18.19 23.91
CA PHE A 82 28.22 -18.90 24.75
C PHE A 82 26.99 -19.36 23.98
N VAL A 83 26.40 -18.48 23.17
CA VAL A 83 25.27 -18.81 22.30
C VAL A 83 25.63 -19.87 21.26
N ASP A 84 26.81 -19.75 20.64
CA ASP A 84 27.23 -20.66 19.56
C ASP A 84 27.67 -22.04 20.08
N GLY A 85 28.05 -22.15 21.35
CA GLY A 85 28.75 -23.32 21.90
C GLY A 85 28.11 -24.04 23.08
N PHE A 86 27.36 -23.34 23.92
CA PHE A 86 26.78 -23.87 25.16
C PHE A 86 25.26 -23.82 25.21
N LEU A 87 24.63 -22.98 24.37
CA LEU A 87 23.18 -22.84 24.35
C LEU A 87 22.56 -24.01 23.57
N GLU A 88 21.98 -24.97 24.29
CA GLU A 88 21.09 -25.94 23.68
C GLU A 88 19.75 -25.25 23.37
N VAL A 89 19.37 -25.22 22.10
CA VAL A 89 18.07 -24.66 21.69
C VAL A 89 16.98 -25.60 22.19
N THR A 90 16.33 -25.21 23.29
CA THR A 90 15.14 -25.90 23.79
C THR A 90 13.99 -25.69 22.82
N ASP A 91 13.17 -26.72 22.61
CA ASP A 91 11.93 -26.59 21.85
C ASP A 91 10.99 -25.55 22.50
N LEU A 92 10.20 -24.87 21.66
CA LEU A 92 9.14 -23.97 22.10
C LEU A 92 8.16 -24.71 23.03
N THR A 93 7.71 -24.02 24.08
CA THR A 93 6.65 -24.54 24.94
C THR A 93 5.34 -24.67 24.15
N GLN A 94 4.42 -25.56 24.58
CA GLN A 94 3.11 -25.67 23.93
C GLN A 94 2.33 -24.36 23.96
N ASP A 95 2.44 -23.60 25.05
CA ASP A 95 1.79 -22.30 25.19
C ASP A 95 2.34 -21.28 24.20
N ASP A 96 3.66 -21.22 24.01
CA ASP A 96 4.27 -20.32 23.04
C ASP A 96 3.92 -20.71 21.61
N ARG A 97 3.91 -22.02 21.31
CA ARG A 97 3.44 -22.52 20.01
C ARG A 97 1.98 -22.15 19.75
N ALA A 98 1.10 -22.32 20.73
CA ALA A 98 -0.31 -21.94 20.60
C ALA A 98 -0.50 -20.43 20.37
N LYS A 99 0.27 -19.58 21.06
CA LYS A 99 0.26 -18.12 20.84
C LYS A 99 0.69 -17.75 19.42
N ILE A 100 1.71 -18.43 18.88
CA ILE A 100 2.17 -18.22 17.51
C ILE A 100 1.10 -18.68 16.51
N ASP A 101 0.55 -19.90 16.68
CA ASP A 101 -0.45 -20.45 15.77
C ASP A 101 -1.73 -19.60 15.71
N ALA A 102 -2.13 -19.00 16.84
CA ALA A 102 -3.27 -18.09 16.91
C ALA A 102 -3.13 -16.84 16.01
N THR A 103 -1.90 -16.45 15.64
CA THR A 103 -1.67 -15.32 14.73
C THR A 103 -2.07 -15.61 13.28
N LEU A 104 -2.20 -16.88 12.89
CA LEU A 104 -2.42 -17.32 11.50
C LEU A 104 -3.91 -17.40 11.10
N THR A 105 -4.84 -17.19 12.03
CA THR A 105 -6.26 -17.59 11.86
C THR A 105 -7.16 -16.61 11.10
N SER A 106 -6.66 -15.44 10.65
CA SER A 106 -7.51 -14.44 9.99
C SER A 106 -7.16 -14.24 8.51
N ASN A 107 -8.19 -14.28 7.66
CA ASN A 107 -8.16 -14.10 6.21
C ASN A 107 -7.06 -13.15 5.69
N SER A 108 -6.42 -13.60 4.60
CA SER A 108 -5.25 -13.06 3.90
C SER A 108 -5.36 -11.63 3.32
N ALA A 109 -6.43 -10.89 3.61
CA ALA A 109 -6.66 -9.55 3.07
C ALA A 109 -6.04 -8.43 3.93
N ASP A 110 -5.64 -8.73 5.18
CA ASP A 110 -5.05 -7.75 6.11
C ASP A 110 -3.63 -8.15 6.51
N VAL A 111 -2.70 -7.97 5.58
CA VAL A 111 -1.26 -8.22 5.78
C VAL A 111 -0.74 -7.35 6.93
N ALA A 112 -1.17 -6.10 7.02
CA ALA A 112 -0.77 -5.17 8.08
C ALA A 112 -1.18 -5.69 9.47
N GLY A 113 -2.45 -6.05 9.65
CA GLY A 113 -2.93 -6.62 10.92
C GLY A 113 -2.30 -7.97 11.26
N LEU A 114 -1.91 -8.77 10.26
CA LEU A 114 -1.10 -9.98 10.49
C LEU A 114 0.28 -9.62 11.04
N MET A 115 0.98 -8.66 10.44
CA MET A 115 2.29 -8.22 10.90
C MET A 115 2.25 -7.70 12.34
N ASP A 116 1.23 -6.91 12.70
CA ASP A 116 1.06 -6.41 14.07
C ASP A 116 0.86 -7.54 15.08
N ARG A 117 0.03 -8.55 14.75
CA ARG A 117 -0.20 -9.72 15.62
C ARG A 117 1.05 -10.56 15.78
N VAL A 118 1.79 -10.82 14.70
CA VAL A 118 3.06 -11.55 14.74
C VAL A 118 4.07 -10.77 15.57
N GLY A 119 4.18 -9.46 15.37
CA GLY A 119 5.06 -8.60 16.15
C GLY A 119 4.73 -8.62 17.64
N ALA A 120 3.45 -8.52 17.99
CA ALA A 120 2.99 -8.58 19.38
C ALA A 120 3.23 -9.96 20.01
N ALA A 121 2.97 -11.05 19.29
CA ALA A 121 3.21 -12.41 19.79
C ALA A 121 4.69 -12.67 20.04
N LEU A 122 5.57 -12.29 19.09
CA LEU A 122 7.03 -12.44 19.25
C LEU A 122 7.56 -11.58 20.39
N SER A 123 7.10 -10.34 20.52
CA SER A 123 7.48 -9.47 21.63
C SER A 123 7.02 -10.04 22.97
N GLY A 124 5.80 -10.57 23.05
CA GLY A 124 5.26 -11.19 24.25
C GLY A 124 6.00 -12.46 24.69
N ILE A 125 6.50 -13.26 23.73
CA ILE A 125 7.27 -14.48 24.03
C ILE A 125 8.71 -14.16 24.42
N THR A 126 9.36 -13.23 23.70
CA THR A 126 10.79 -12.94 23.87
C THR A 126 11.07 -11.87 24.92
N SER A 127 10.05 -11.15 25.39
CA SER A 127 10.19 -9.92 26.19
C SER A 127 11.11 -8.86 25.53
N GLY A 128 11.29 -8.95 24.22
CA GLY A 128 12.12 -8.08 23.40
C GLY A 128 11.29 -7.21 22.45
N ALA A 129 11.94 -6.25 21.81
CA ALA A 129 11.35 -5.52 20.70
C ALA A 129 11.28 -6.44 19.46
N SER A 130 10.11 -6.52 18.83
CA SER A 130 9.93 -7.25 17.57
C SER A 130 9.89 -6.26 16.40
N LEU A 131 10.63 -6.56 15.33
CA LEU A 131 10.60 -5.83 14.07
C LEU A 131 10.16 -6.77 12.96
N VAL A 132 9.15 -6.36 12.20
CA VAL A 132 8.64 -7.11 11.05
C VAL A 132 8.82 -6.23 9.81
N LEU A 133 9.56 -6.74 8.82
CA LEU A 133 9.79 -6.07 7.55
C LEU A 133 9.04 -6.82 6.46
N THR A 134 8.17 -6.13 5.73
CA THR A 134 7.52 -6.67 4.53
C THR A 134 7.94 -5.85 3.31
N PRO A 135 8.23 -6.48 2.16
CA PRO A 135 8.43 -5.73 0.92
C PRO A 135 7.17 -4.94 0.57
N LYS A 136 7.33 -3.68 0.13
CA LYS A 136 6.22 -2.88 -0.36
C LYS A 136 5.82 -3.41 -1.74
N HIS A 137 4.69 -4.10 -1.84
CA HIS A 137 4.15 -4.54 -3.12
C HIS A 137 3.65 -3.37 -3.99
N ASP A 138 3.53 -2.17 -3.43
CA ASP A 138 3.14 -0.94 -4.13
C ASP A 138 4.09 -0.50 -5.27
N GLU A 139 5.29 -1.09 -5.37
CA GLU A 139 6.26 -0.80 -6.44
C GLU A 139 6.09 -1.67 -7.68
N ALA A 140 5.35 -2.79 -7.59
CA ALA A 140 5.15 -3.64 -8.75
C ALA A 140 4.32 -2.90 -9.82
N PRO A 141 4.73 -2.92 -11.10
CA PRO A 141 3.93 -2.35 -12.16
C PRO A 141 2.56 -3.02 -12.26
N VAL A 142 1.52 -2.22 -12.50
CA VAL A 142 0.17 -2.73 -12.78
C VAL A 142 0.17 -3.34 -14.18
N SER A 143 -0.15 -4.63 -14.27
CA SER A 143 -0.29 -5.34 -15.54
C SER A 143 -1.70 -5.26 -16.10
N HIS A 144 -2.73 -5.32 -15.24
CA HIS A 144 -4.12 -5.31 -15.67
C HIS A 144 -5.07 -4.86 -14.56
N ILE A 145 -6.12 -4.13 -14.90
CA ILE A 145 -7.22 -3.75 -14.01
C ILE A 145 -8.56 -4.08 -14.67
N GLU A 146 -9.45 -4.74 -13.92
CA GLU A 146 -10.82 -5.02 -14.32
C GLU A 146 -11.82 -4.57 -13.24
N PHE A 147 -12.97 -4.05 -13.67
CA PHE A 147 -14.07 -3.70 -12.77
C PHE A 147 -15.23 -4.67 -12.94
N VAL A 148 -15.56 -5.41 -11.89
CA VAL A 148 -16.67 -6.36 -11.84
C VAL A 148 -17.82 -5.73 -11.04
N PRO A 149 -18.96 -5.43 -11.68
CA PRO A 149 -20.13 -4.91 -10.96
C PRO A 149 -20.73 -6.02 -10.07
N LEU A 150 -20.97 -5.70 -8.79
CA LEU A 150 -21.62 -6.62 -7.83
C LEU A 150 -23.06 -6.21 -7.52
N GLY A 151 -23.48 -5.03 -7.97
CA GLY A 151 -24.80 -4.45 -7.78
C GLY A 151 -24.84 -3.01 -8.29
N SER A 152 -25.90 -2.27 -7.94
CA SER A 152 -26.04 -0.85 -8.31
C SER A 152 -25.19 0.09 -7.47
N ASP A 153 -24.75 -0.35 -6.28
CA ASP A 153 -24.02 0.45 -5.29
C ASP A 153 -22.61 -0.06 -4.99
N ARG A 154 -22.23 -1.20 -5.59
CA ARG A 154 -20.97 -1.90 -5.29
C ARG A 154 -20.33 -2.49 -6.54
N ALA A 155 -19.03 -2.36 -6.62
CA ALA A 155 -18.18 -2.98 -7.62
C ALA A 155 -16.87 -3.47 -6.99
N MET A 156 -16.24 -4.44 -7.65
CA MET A 156 -14.92 -4.96 -7.29
C MET A 156 -13.92 -4.58 -8.37
N ALA A 157 -12.81 -3.96 -7.97
CA ALA A 157 -11.64 -3.77 -8.81
C ALA A 157 -10.70 -4.95 -8.61
N VAL A 158 -10.38 -5.66 -9.69
CA VAL A 158 -9.38 -6.73 -9.74
C VAL A 158 -8.13 -6.12 -10.36
N ILE A 159 -7.03 -6.08 -9.61
CA ILE A 159 -5.76 -5.49 -10.01
C ILE A 159 -4.73 -6.62 -10.09
N VAL A 160 -4.14 -6.80 -11.26
CA VAL A 160 -3.07 -7.77 -11.51
C VAL A 160 -1.77 -7.00 -11.67
N PHE A 161 -0.76 -7.36 -10.88
CA PHE A 161 0.57 -6.78 -10.93
C PHE A 161 1.51 -7.63 -11.81
N ALA A 162 2.58 -7.03 -12.31
CA ALA A 162 3.54 -7.67 -13.19
C ALA A 162 4.33 -8.82 -12.51
N ASP A 163 4.37 -8.86 -11.19
CA ASP A 163 4.95 -9.96 -10.39
C ASP A 163 3.99 -11.15 -10.21
N GLY A 164 2.78 -11.07 -10.79
CA GLY A 164 1.74 -12.09 -10.69
C GLY A 164 0.86 -11.97 -9.45
N HIS A 165 1.09 -10.97 -8.59
CA HIS A 165 0.19 -10.69 -7.48
C HIS A 165 -1.16 -10.16 -7.98
N VAL A 166 -2.24 -10.54 -7.30
CA VAL A 166 -3.60 -10.09 -7.63
C VAL A 166 -4.27 -9.52 -6.38
N GLU A 167 -4.77 -8.31 -6.50
CA GLU A 167 -5.47 -7.59 -5.43
C GLU A 167 -6.93 -7.31 -5.80
N ASN A 168 -7.85 -7.60 -4.88
CA ASN A 168 -9.28 -7.38 -5.06
C ASN A 168 -9.77 -6.29 -4.10
N ARG A 169 -10.30 -5.19 -4.64
CA ARG A 169 -10.79 -4.05 -3.86
C ARG A 169 -12.26 -3.78 -4.13
N LEU A 170 -13.10 -3.84 -3.09
CA LEU A 170 -14.48 -3.37 -3.19
C LEU A 170 -14.52 -1.83 -3.12
N PHE A 171 -15.36 -1.23 -3.97
CA PHE A 171 -15.63 0.20 -3.96
C PHE A 171 -17.10 0.48 -4.33
N ALA A 172 -17.56 1.68 -4.00
CA ALA A 172 -18.87 2.17 -4.41
C ALA A 172 -18.72 3.03 -5.69
N PRO A 173 -19.18 2.58 -6.86
CA PRO A 173 -19.13 3.39 -8.07
C PRO A 173 -20.07 4.61 -7.96
N PRO A 174 -19.78 5.72 -8.66
CA PRO A 174 -20.69 6.85 -8.77
C PRO A 174 -22.07 6.41 -9.29
N PRO A 175 -23.17 7.05 -8.85
CA PRO A 175 -24.52 6.68 -9.28
C PRO A 175 -24.69 6.83 -10.78
N GLY A 176 -25.45 5.92 -11.40
CA GLY A 176 -25.75 5.94 -12.84
C GLY A 176 -24.69 5.30 -13.72
N GLN A 177 -23.66 4.66 -13.15
CA GLN A 177 -22.66 3.94 -13.94
C GLN A 177 -23.20 2.62 -14.49
N THR A 178 -22.91 2.36 -15.77
CA THR A 178 -23.32 1.16 -16.49
C THR A 178 -22.14 0.19 -16.60
N PRO A 179 -22.39 -1.12 -16.79
CA PRO A 179 -21.31 -2.07 -17.07
C PRO A 179 -20.45 -1.68 -18.29
N SER A 180 -21.02 -0.96 -19.27
CA SER A 180 -20.27 -0.39 -20.39
C SER A 180 -19.33 0.73 -19.97
N SER A 181 -19.79 1.69 -19.15
CA SER A 181 -18.92 2.80 -18.72
C SER A 181 -17.81 2.32 -17.78
N MET A 182 -18.06 1.29 -16.97
CA MET A 182 -17.01 0.65 -16.16
C MET A 182 -15.96 -0.06 -17.03
N ARG A 183 -16.37 -0.78 -18.08
CA ARG A 183 -15.42 -1.39 -19.03
C ARG A 183 -14.59 -0.34 -19.76
N GLU A 184 -15.21 0.77 -20.15
CA GLU A 184 -14.51 1.90 -20.78
C GLU A 184 -13.47 2.51 -19.83
N ALA A 185 -13.83 2.72 -18.56
CA ALA A 185 -12.90 3.17 -17.53
C ALA A 185 -11.74 2.18 -17.34
N ALA A 186 -12.02 0.87 -17.28
CA ALA A 186 -10.98 -0.16 -17.16
C ALA A 186 -10.01 -0.12 -18.36
N ASN A 187 -10.54 -0.01 -19.59
CA ASN A 187 -9.72 0.08 -20.81
C ASN A 187 -8.83 1.33 -20.79
N PHE A 188 -9.38 2.47 -20.37
CA PHE A 188 -8.61 3.71 -20.23
C PHE A 188 -7.48 3.56 -19.20
N VAL A 189 -7.78 3.01 -18.01
CA VAL A 189 -6.79 2.78 -16.97
C VAL A 189 -5.69 1.83 -17.47
N ASN A 190 -6.07 0.72 -18.11
CA ASN A 190 -5.12 -0.25 -18.67
C ASN A 190 -4.20 0.34 -19.75
N ALA A 191 -4.72 1.25 -20.59
CA ALA A 191 -3.91 1.94 -21.59
C ALA A 191 -2.84 2.87 -20.97
N VAL A 192 -3.08 3.37 -19.75
CA VAL A 192 -2.18 4.28 -19.03
C VAL A 192 -1.29 3.52 -18.03
N ALA A 193 -1.61 2.26 -17.72
CA ALA A 193 -0.98 1.45 -16.68
C ALA A 193 0.38 0.85 -17.07
N GLU A 194 0.73 0.78 -18.35
CA GLU A 194 1.91 0.06 -18.83
C GLU A 194 3.20 0.51 -18.12
N GLY A 195 3.83 -0.43 -17.41
CA GLY A 195 5.10 -0.22 -16.72
C GLY A 195 5.05 0.69 -15.49
N ARG A 196 3.85 1.05 -15.00
CA ARG A 196 3.67 1.99 -13.88
C ARG A 196 3.18 1.32 -12.62
N SER A 197 3.73 1.72 -11.49
CA SER A 197 3.17 1.41 -10.17
C SER A 197 1.80 2.08 -9.96
N ILE A 198 1.05 1.65 -8.96
CA ILE A 198 -0.26 2.26 -8.64
C ILE A 198 -0.14 3.75 -8.30
N GLY A 199 0.97 4.16 -7.66
CA GLY A 199 1.25 5.56 -7.32
C GLY A 199 1.47 6.42 -8.56
N GLU A 200 2.32 5.95 -9.48
CA GLU A 200 2.59 6.64 -10.76
C GLU A 200 1.35 6.67 -11.66
N LEU A 201 0.57 5.59 -11.66
CA LEU A 201 -0.67 5.49 -12.42
C LEU A 201 -1.69 6.54 -11.95
N ARG A 202 -1.81 6.75 -10.63
CA ARG A 202 -2.69 7.80 -10.07
C ARG A 202 -2.29 9.19 -10.57
N GLU A 203 -1.02 9.53 -10.57
CA GLU A 203 -0.53 10.82 -11.06
C GLU A 203 -0.71 10.98 -12.56
N ALA A 204 -0.46 9.92 -13.33
CA ALA A 204 -0.65 9.92 -14.78
C ALA A 204 -2.12 10.09 -15.17
N ILE A 205 -3.04 9.36 -14.53
CA ILE A 205 -4.48 9.48 -14.75
C ILE A 205 -4.94 10.90 -14.38
N GLY A 206 -4.46 11.46 -13.28
CA GLY A 206 -4.78 12.83 -12.88
C GLY A 206 -4.46 13.85 -13.98
N ARG A 207 -3.24 13.78 -14.54
CA ARG A 207 -2.81 14.64 -15.65
C ARG A 207 -3.64 14.44 -16.92
N GLU A 208 -3.94 13.19 -17.27
CA GLU A 208 -4.73 12.87 -18.46
C GLU A 208 -6.18 13.36 -18.35
N ILE A 209 -6.79 13.27 -17.15
CA ILE A 209 -8.12 13.81 -16.88
C ILE A 209 -8.13 15.34 -17.01
N GLU A 210 -7.12 16.02 -16.47
CA GLU A 210 -7.00 17.47 -16.59
C GLU A 210 -6.82 17.92 -18.05
N ALA A 211 -5.95 17.24 -18.81
CA ALA A 211 -5.72 17.53 -20.22
C ALA A 211 -7.00 17.35 -21.06
N ARG A 212 -7.71 16.24 -20.88
CA ARG A 212 -8.96 15.97 -21.61
C ARG A 212 -10.08 16.93 -21.24
N ARG A 213 -10.17 17.38 -19.98
CA ARG A 213 -11.13 18.42 -19.59
C ARG A 213 -10.85 19.72 -20.31
N ALA A 214 -9.59 20.16 -20.36
CA ALA A 214 -9.22 21.38 -21.08
C ALA A 214 -9.54 21.29 -22.59
N GLU A 215 -9.34 20.12 -23.21
CA GLU A 215 -9.70 19.89 -24.62
C GLU A 215 -11.22 19.92 -24.84
N LEU A 216 -11.99 19.25 -23.98
CA LEU A 216 -13.46 19.27 -24.04
C LEU A 216 -14.02 20.68 -23.86
N ASP A 217 -13.47 21.46 -22.92
CA ASP A 217 -13.87 22.85 -22.69
C ASP A 217 -13.59 23.71 -23.93
N GLY A 218 -12.42 23.53 -24.57
CA GLY A 218 -12.08 24.22 -25.81
C GLY A 218 -12.98 23.84 -26.99
N LEU A 219 -13.29 22.57 -27.17
CA LEU A 219 -14.21 22.09 -28.21
C LEU A 219 -15.64 22.57 -27.95
N ALA A 220 -16.11 22.53 -26.71
CA ALA A 220 -17.42 23.05 -26.33
C ALA A 220 -17.51 24.55 -26.62
N GLN A 221 -16.48 25.32 -26.26
CA GLN A 221 -16.40 26.74 -26.57
C GLN A 221 -16.44 26.98 -28.09
N ALA A 222 -15.64 26.25 -28.87
CA ALA A 222 -15.63 26.36 -30.33
C ALA A 222 -16.99 26.00 -30.96
N MET A 223 -17.68 24.99 -30.43
CA MET A 223 -19.02 24.60 -30.88
C MET A 223 -20.06 25.67 -30.53
N ILE A 224 -19.97 26.27 -29.35
CA ILE A 224 -20.83 27.38 -28.92
C ILE A 224 -20.58 28.60 -29.80
N ASP A 225 -19.33 28.97 -30.03
CA ASP A 225 -18.96 30.14 -30.85
C ASP A 225 -19.39 29.94 -32.31
N ALA A 226 -19.20 28.74 -32.88
CA ALA A 226 -19.66 28.41 -34.22
C ALA A 226 -21.21 28.42 -34.31
N GLY A 227 -21.89 27.90 -33.29
CA GLY A 227 -23.36 27.96 -33.18
C GLY A 227 -23.86 29.40 -33.07
N GLN A 228 -23.21 30.22 -32.26
CA GLN A 228 -23.50 31.65 -32.14
C GLN A 228 -23.21 32.40 -33.44
N ALA A 229 -22.16 32.07 -34.19
CA ALA A 229 -21.87 32.68 -35.49
C ALA A 229 -22.93 32.30 -36.55
N LEU A 230 -23.43 31.07 -36.53
CA LEU A 230 -24.56 30.64 -37.37
C LEU A 230 -25.87 31.36 -37.01
N TRP A 231 -26.07 31.69 -35.72
CA TRP A 231 -27.28 32.37 -35.25
C TRP A 231 -27.17 33.91 -35.33
N SER A 232 -25.95 34.46 -35.25
CA SER A 232 -25.65 35.90 -35.35
C SER A 232 -25.33 36.35 -36.78
N GLY A 233 -25.02 35.42 -37.70
CA GLY A 233 -25.03 35.64 -39.15
C GLY A 233 -26.42 35.96 -39.74
N GLY A 234 -27.45 36.04 -38.88
CA GLY A 234 -28.76 36.60 -39.18
C GLY A 234 -28.91 38.10 -38.91
N GLY A 235 -27.82 38.85 -38.64
CA GLY A 235 -27.95 40.31 -38.60
C GLY A 235 -26.67 41.08 -38.29
N SER A 236 -26.04 41.66 -39.33
CA SER A 236 -25.80 43.11 -39.40
C SER A 236 -25.02 43.52 -40.65
N SER A 237 -25.73 43.88 -41.72
CA SER A 237 -25.34 44.98 -42.60
C SER A 237 -26.61 45.57 -43.22
N GLU A 238 -26.95 46.75 -42.72
CA GLU A 238 -27.76 47.82 -43.30
C GLU A 238 -28.83 47.45 -44.35
N GLY A 239 -30.10 47.56 -43.95
CA GLY A 239 -31.08 48.26 -44.78
C GLY A 239 -32.18 47.47 -45.52
N ASP A 240 -32.46 46.20 -45.20
CA ASP A 240 -33.63 45.54 -45.82
C ASP A 240 -34.33 44.56 -44.87
N SER A 241 -35.42 45.04 -44.26
CA SER A 241 -36.32 44.26 -43.42
C SER A 241 -37.24 43.41 -44.29
N HIS A 242 -36.76 42.25 -44.74
CA HIS A 242 -37.66 41.24 -45.26
C HIS A 242 -38.19 40.38 -44.11
N ASP A 243 -39.25 40.87 -43.46
CA ASP A 243 -40.21 40.00 -42.78
C ASP A 243 -40.65 38.92 -43.77
N ARG A 244 -40.23 37.67 -43.56
CA ARG A 244 -40.66 36.55 -44.40
C ARG A 244 -42.08 36.15 -44.03
N LEU A 245 -43.05 36.84 -44.63
CA LEU A 245 -44.46 36.47 -44.55
C LEU A 245 -44.73 35.26 -45.45
N ILE A 246 -44.86 34.07 -44.86
CA ILE A 246 -45.23 32.85 -45.58
C ILE A 246 -46.76 32.73 -45.60
N VAL A 247 -47.39 33.22 -46.66
CA VAL A 247 -48.85 33.07 -46.85
C VAL A 247 -49.15 31.74 -47.54
N ARG A 248 -49.79 30.80 -46.82
CA ARG A 248 -50.32 29.53 -47.38
C ARG A 248 -51.84 29.56 -47.43
N GLY A 249 -52.42 28.88 -48.43
CA GLY A 249 -53.87 28.80 -48.60
C GLY A 249 -54.49 29.80 -49.59
N ARG A 250 -53.69 30.36 -50.52
CA ARG A 250 -54.16 31.31 -51.55
C ARG A 250 -55.37 30.81 -52.36
N ALA A 251 -55.53 29.48 -52.52
CA ALA A 251 -56.68 28.89 -53.19
C ALA A 251 -58.01 29.08 -52.43
N ASN A 252 -57.98 29.17 -51.10
CA ASN A 252 -59.18 29.33 -50.27
C ASN A 252 -59.79 30.74 -50.39
N LEU A 253 -59.01 31.74 -50.85
CA LEU A 253 -59.50 33.09 -51.10
C LEU A 253 -60.35 33.18 -52.37
N ILE A 254 -60.22 32.21 -53.29
CA ILE A 254 -60.91 32.20 -54.59
C ILE A 254 -62.21 31.36 -54.53
N GLU A 255 -62.29 30.37 -53.62
CA GLU A 255 -63.46 29.50 -53.47
C GLU A 255 -64.61 30.12 -52.65
N ALA A 256 -64.41 31.29 -52.04
CA ALA A 256 -65.50 32.04 -51.42
C ALA A 256 -66.40 32.63 -52.51
N GLY A 257 -67.34 31.82 -53.00
CA GLY A 257 -68.37 32.27 -53.94
C GLY A 257 -69.20 33.38 -53.31
N GLY A 258 -68.94 34.63 -53.71
CA GLY A 258 -69.73 35.78 -53.31
C GLY A 258 -69.21 37.07 -53.93
N GLU A 259 -70.01 37.66 -54.83
CA GLU A 259 -69.93 39.03 -55.38
C GLU A 259 -68.62 39.56 -56.02
N PRO A 260 -68.72 40.27 -57.17
CA PRO A 260 -67.56 40.90 -57.81
C PRO A 260 -66.83 41.95 -56.94
N ALA A 261 -67.43 42.40 -55.83
CA ALA A 261 -66.80 43.29 -54.87
C ALA A 261 -65.68 42.61 -54.04
N ASP A 262 -65.74 41.30 -53.83
CA ASP A 262 -64.76 40.57 -53.02
C ASP A 262 -63.45 40.31 -53.79
N VAL A 263 -63.54 40.22 -55.12
CA VAL A 263 -62.36 40.08 -56.01
C VAL A 263 -61.48 41.34 -55.96
N GLU A 264 -62.08 42.52 -55.88
CA GLU A 264 -61.34 43.79 -55.80
C GLU A 264 -60.62 43.94 -54.45
N ARG A 265 -61.25 43.50 -53.36
CA ARG A 265 -60.64 43.46 -52.02
C ARG A 265 -59.45 42.51 -51.93
N ILE A 266 -59.56 41.34 -52.56
CA ILE A 266 -58.46 40.38 -52.64
C ILE A 266 -57.28 40.97 -53.42
N ARG A 267 -57.56 41.70 -54.51
CA ARG A 267 -56.52 42.42 -55.27
C ARG A 267 -55.81 43.46 -54.44
N GLN A 268 -56.56 44.33 -53.75
CA GLN A 268 -56.00 45.34 -52.84
C GLN A 268 -55.14 44.71 -51.74
N LEU A 269 -55.58 43.60 -51.17
CA LEU A 269 -54.85 42.91 -50.11
C LEU A 269 -53.57 42.22 -50.62
N PHE A 270 -53.50 41.85 -51.90
CA PHE A 270 -52.26 41.38 -52.52
C PHE A 270 -51.31 42.53 -52.86
N ASP A 271 -51.83 43.67 -53.33
CA ASP A 271 -51.02 44.86 -53.60
C ASP A 271 -50.43 45.45 -52.30
N ASP A 272 -51.16 45.40 -51.18
CA ASP A 272 -50.67 45.84 -49.85
C ASP A 272 -49.64 44.88 -49.22
N LEU A 273 -49.49 43.66 -49.75
CA LEU A 273 -48.59 42.61 -49.26
C LEU A 273 -47.32 42.44 -50.11
N GLU A 274 -47.20 43.19 -51.20
CA GLU A 274 -46.00 43.28 -52.07
C GLU A 274 -45.10 44.43 -51.64
#